data_AF-A0A940TQD4-F1
#
_entry.id   AF-A0A940TQD4-F1
#
_cell.length_a   1.000
_cell.length_b   1.000
_cell.length_c   1.000
_cell.angle_alpha   90.00
_cell.angle_beta   90.00
_cell.angle_gamma   90.00
#
_symmetry.space_group_name_H-M   'P 1'
#
loop_
_entity.id
_entity.type
_entity.pdbx_description
1 polymer ?
#
loop_
_entity_poly.entity_id
_entity_poly.type
_entity_poly.pdbx_seq_one_letter_code
_entity_poly.pdbx_strand_id
1 'polypeptide(L)'
;MKVAVSSTGKNFDSAIDPRFGRCAYFLIVETDDMSFEAFDNQSVALGGGAGIQSAQFIASKGAAAVITGNCGPNAMSDLSAAGAKVILGQTGTVREAVEKYKKGELRSAAEANVKPHYGMGGGGGMGRGRGMGRGRGMGGG
;
A
#
# COMPACT_ATOMS: atom_id res chain seq x y z
N MET A 1 14.37 2.80 -17.06
CA MET A 1 13.57 3.63 -16.10
C MET A 1 13.04 2.68 -15.03
N LYS A 2 13.08 3.08 -13.75
CA LYS A 2 12.63 2.22 -12.64
C LYS A 2 11.15 2.39 -12.31
N VAL A 3 10.46 1.26 -12.17
CA VAL A 3 9.07 1.17 -11.70
C VAL A 3 9.01 0.24 -10.49
N ALA A 4 8.38 0.69 -9.41
CA ALA A 4 8.11 -0.15 -8.26
C ALA A 4 6.72 -0.79 -8.36
N VAL A 5 6.60 -2.08 -8.06
CA VAL A 5 5.33 -2.80 -8.05
C VAL A 5 5.10 -3.45 -6.69
N SER A 6 3.95 -3.20 -6.06
CA SER A 6 3.56 -3.92 -4.85
C SER A 6 3.13 -5.33 -5.20
N SER A 7 3.73 -6.34 -4.59
CA SER A 7 3.56 -7.75 -4.98
C SER A 7 3.33 -8.65 -3.78
N THR A 8 2.57 -9.72 -4.00
CA THR A 8 2.37 -10.81 -3.02
C THR A 8 3.51 -11.82 -3.03
N GLY A 9 4.40 -11.78 -4.04
CA GLY A 9 5.56 -12.66 -4.17
C GLY A 9 6.78 -11.99 -4.81
N LYS A 10 7.88 -12.74 -4.98
CA LYS A 10 9.20 -12.22 -5.41
C LYS A 10 9.48 -12.36 -6.91
N ASN A 11 8.48 -12.59 -7.75
CA ASN A 11 8.67 -12.83 -9.18
C ASN A 11 7.58 -12.15 -10.03
N PHE A 12 7.79 -12.13 -11.34
CA PHE A 12 6.89 -11.49 -12.30
C PHE A 12 5.50 -12.11 -12.38
N ASP A 13 5.36 -13.39 -12.05
CA ASP A 13 4.09 -14.13 -12.11
C ASP A 13 3.29 -13.99 -10.80
N SER A 14 3.89 -13.33 -9.80
CA SER A 14 3.21 -13.01 -8.55
C SER A 14 2.12 -11.98 -8.79
N ALA A 15 1.05 -12.07 -7.99
CA ALA A 15 -0.04 -11.12 -8.04
C ALA A 15 0.36 -9.76 -7.46
N ILE A 16 -0.24 -8.70 -7.97
CA ILE A 16 -0.16 -7.37 -7.36
C ILE A 16 -0.82 -7.42 -5.98
N ASP A 17 -0.11 -6.95 -4.95
CA ASP A 17 -0.72 -6.82 -3.62
C ASP A 17 -1.65 -5.59 -3.60
N PRO A 18 -2.90 -5.72 -3.12
CA PRO A 18 -3.82 -4.60 -3.04
C PRO A 18 -3.43 -3.53 -2.01
N ARG A 19 -2.43 -3.74 -1.15
CA ARG A 19 -2.07 -2.83 -0.06
C ARG A 19 -0.66 -2.28 -0.26
N PHE A 20 -0.49 -1.09 -0.82
CA PHE A 20 0.84 -0.50 -1.04
C PHE A 20 1.74 -0.53 0.21
N GLY A 21 1.33 0.11 1.30
CA GLY A 21 2.18 0.27 2.48
C GLY A 21 2.43 -1.01 3.27
N ARG A 22 1.71 -2.09 2.97
CA ARG A 22 1.77 -3.37 3.69
C ARG A 22 1.81 -4.56 2.75
N CYS A 23 2.26 -4.36 1.51
CA CYS A 23 2.45 -5.45 0.58
C CYS A 23 3.54 -6.38 1.11
N ALA A 24 3.54 -7.64 0.72
CA ALA A 24 4.60 -8.56 1.14
C ALA A 24 5.96 -8.15 0.55
N TYR A 25 5.97 -7.75 -0.73
CA TYR A 25 7.18 -7.45 -1.48
C TYR A 25 7.03 -6.20 -2.35
N PHE A 26 8.17 -5.57 -2.62
CA PHE A 26 8.32 -4.61 -3.71
C PHE A 26 9.23 -5.18 -4.78
N LEU A 27 8.78 -5.18 -6.03
CA LEU A 27 9.63 -5.45 -7.19
C LEU A 27 10.02 -4.11 -7.80
N ILE A 28 11.32 -3.83 -7.85
CA ILE A 28 11.88 -2.67 -8.55
C ILE A 28 12.32 -3.15 -9.93
N VAL A 29 11.58 -2.76 -10.95
CA VAL A 29 11.72 -3.24 -12.32
C VAL A 29 12.32 -2.15 -13.19
N GLU A 30 13.36 -2.49 -13.95
CA GLU A 30 13.84 -1.68 -15.06
C GLU A 30 12.98 -1.94 -16.30
N THR A 31 12.27 -0.91 -16.77
CA THR A 31 11.35 -1.04 -17.89
C THR A 31 12.05 -1.33 -19.22
N ASP A 32 13.34 -1.02 -19.31
CA ASP A 32 14.08 -1.01 -20.56
C ASP A 32 14.46 -2.44 -20.96
N ASP A 33 14.93 -3.24 -20.00
CA ASP A 33 15.36 -4.63 -20.19
C ASP A 33 14.55 -5.67 -19.40
N MET A 34 13.56 -5.23 -18.61
CA MET A 34 12.75 -6.09 -17.71
C MET A 34 13.56 -6.77 -16.60
N SER A 35 14.78 -6.31 -16.31
CA SER A 35 15.51 -6.74 -15.12
C SER A 35 14.81 -6.22 -13.85
N PHE A 36 14.93 -6.94 -12.74
CA PHE A 36 14.29 -6.53 -11.49
C PHE A 36 15.04 -7.00 -10.24
N GLU A 37 14.80 -6.28 -9.15
CA GLU A 37 15.18 -6.67 -7.80
C GLU A 37 13.92 -6.77 -6.93
N ALA A 38 13.82 -7.84 -6.14
CA ALA A 38 12.72 -8.06 -5.21
C ALA A 38 13.15 -7.79 -3.76
N PHE A 39 12.35 -7.02 -3.03
CA PHE A 39 12.63 -6.64 -1.65
C PHE A 39 11.46 -7.03 -0.73
N ASP A 40 11.78 -7.63 0.41
CA ASP A 40 10.84 -7.84 1.52
C ASP A 40 10.42 -6.49 2.11
N ASN A 41 9.12 -6.26 2.21
CA ASN A 41 8.61 -5.03 2.81
C ASN A 41 8.74 -5.08 4.34
N GLN A 42 9.66 -4.30 4.90
CA GLN A 42 9.88 -4.21 6.34
C GLN A 42 8.74 -3.47 7.07
N SER A 43 7.88 -2.76 6.34
CA SER A 43 6.80 -1.94 6.91
C SER A 43 5.53 -2.73 7.26
N VAL A 44 5.44 -4.00 6.88
CA VAL A 44 4.22 -4.82 7.02
C VAL A 44 3.70 -4.88 8.47
N ALA A 45 4.61 -5.03 9.43
CA ALA A 45 4.30 -5.19 10.84
C ALA A 45 4.09 -3.87 11.59
N LEU A 46 4.24 -2.71 10.94
CA LEU A 46 4.13 -1.43 11.62
C LEU A 46 2.69 -1.13 12.07
N GLY A 47 2.57 -0.77 13.34
CA GLY A 47 1.31 -0.27 13.94
C GLY A 47 0.86 1.08 13.38
N GLY A 48 1.72 1.80 12.68
CA GLY A 48 1.40 3.07 12.03
C GLY A 48 2.51 3.49 11.06
N GLY A 49 2.20 4.35 10.10
CA GLY A 49 3.21 4.89 9.18
C GLY A 49 3.76 3.90 8.14
N ALA A 50 3.16 2.72 7.98
CA ALA A 50 3.64 1.71 7.02
C ALA A 50 3.73 2.25 5.58
N GLY A 51 2.74 3.02 5.16
CA GLY A 51 2.75 3.69 3.84
C GLY A 51 3.86 4.73 3.68
N ILE A 52 4.18 5.48 4.73
CA ILE A 52 5.24 6.51 4.73
C ILE A 52 6.60 5.82 4.55
N GLN A 53 6.88 4.81 5.38
CA GLN A 53 8.15 4.09 5.31
C GLN A 53 8.31 3.35 3.96
N SER A 54 7.23 2.74 3.46
CA SER A 54 7.22 2.13 2.12
C SER A 54 7.48 3.16 1.02
N ALA A 55 6.85 4.34 1.06
CA ALA A 55 7.08 5.41 0.08
C ALA A 55 8.54 5.90 0.10
N GLN A 56 9.10 6.12 1.29
CA GLN A 56 10.51 6.51 1.46
C GLN A 56 11.47 5.45 0.92
N PHE A 57 11.18 4.17 1.18
CA PHE A 57 11.95 3.05 0.63
C PHE A 57 11.94 3.07 -0.90
N ILE A 58 10.76 3.19 -1.51
CA ILE A 58 10.62 3.26 -2.97
C ILE A 58 11.36 4.48 -3.55
N ALA A 59 11.24 5.64 -2.92
CA ALA A 59 11.97 6.85 -3.32
C ALA A 59 13.49 6.63 -3.27
N SER A 60 14.00 5.97 -2.21
CA SER A 60 15.43 5.65 -2.08
C SER A 60 15.94 4.71 -3.18
N LYS A 61 15.06 3.92 -3.82
CA LYS A 61 15.39 3.06 -4.96
C LYS A 61 15.37 3.80 -6.30
N GLY A 62 14.94 5.06 -6.31
CA GLY A 62 14.88 5.91 -7.50
C GLY A 62 13.76 5.51 -8.46
N ALA A 63 12.67 4.92 -7.96
CA ALA A 63 11.54 4.57 -8.80
C ALA A 63 10.80 5.83 -9.30
N ALA A 64 10.63 5.94 -10.62
CA ALA A 64 9.91 7.04 -11.25
C ALA A 64 8.39 6.84 -11.24
N ALA A 65 7.94 5.59 -11.08
CA ALA A 65 6.53 5.27 -10.94
C ALA A 65 6.31 4.11 -9.96
N VAL A 66 5.11 4.06 -9.39
CA VAL A 66 4.64 3.01 -8.48
C VAL A 66 3.33 2.44 -9.02
N ILE A 67 3.27 1.12 -9.16
CA ILE A 67 2.09 0.38 -9.59
C ILE A 67 1.58 -0.43 -8.39
N THR A 68 0.33 -0.19 -7.99
CA THR A 68 -0.28 -0.87 -6.85
C THR A 68 -1.79 -1.00 -6.99
N GLY A 69 -2.39 -1.86 -6.15
CA GLY A 69 -3.84 -1.90 -6.03
C GLY A 69 -4.37 -0.67 -5.30
N ASN A 70 -3.97 -0.45 -4.05
CA ASN A 70 -4.44 0.69 -3.26
C ASN A 70 -3.33 1.43 -2.53
N CYS A 71 -3.48 2.75 -2.46
CA CYS A 71 -2.57 3.66 -1.77
C CYS A 71 -3.37 4.66 -0.93
N GLY A 72 -2.98 4.80 0.34
CA GLY A 72 -3.57 5.76 1.27
C GLY A 72 -2.95 7.16 1.16
N PRO A 73 -3.58 8.19 1.75
CA PRO A 73 -3.19 9.59 1.55
C PRO A 73 -1.75 9.89 1.93
N ASN A 74 -1.26 9.37 3.06
CA ASN A 74 0.12 9.63 3.49
C ASN A 74 1.16 9.10 2.49
N ALA A 75 0.96 7.88 2.00
CA ALA A 75 1.86 7.29 1.01
C ALA A 75 1.77 8.01 -0.34
N MET A 76 0.57 8.42 -0.77
CA MET A 76 0.39 9.23 -1.98
C MET A 76 1.15 10.56 -1.89
N SER A 77 1.03 11.27 -0.77
CA SER A 77 1.74 12.53 -0.55
C SER A 77 3.25 12.36 -0.62
N ASP A 78 3.79 11.34 0.06
CA ASP A 78 5.25 11.10 0.09
C ASP A 78 5.80 10.65 -1.26
N LEU A 79 5.09 9.76 -1.98
CA LEU A 79 5.47 9.34 -3.33
C LEU A 79 5.45 10.52 -4.30
N SER A 80 4.42 11.36 -4.21
CA SER A 80 4.30 12.56 -5.06
C SER A 80 5.38 13.58 -4.76
N ALA A 81 5.70 13.79 -3.48
CA ALA A 81 6.79 14.67 -3.05
C ALA A 81 8.16 14.16 -3.52
N ALA A 82 8.33 12.84 -3.65
CA ALA A 82 9.52 12.22 -4.24
C ALA A 82 9.53 12.25 -5.78
N GLY A 83 8.50 12.81 -6.43
CA GLY A 83 8.37 12.88 -7.89
C GLY A 83 7.95 11.56 -8.56
N ALA A 84 7.53 10.56 -7.78
CA ALA A 84 7.07 9.29 -8.32
C ALA A 84 5.61 9.36 -8.76
N LYS A 85 5.32 8.93 -9.99
CA LYS A 85 3.94 8.78 -10.48
C LYS A 85 3.28 7.58 -9.82
N VAL A 86 2.09 7.74 -9.25
CA VAL A 86 1.40 6.61 -8.61
C VAL A 86 0.26 6.12 -9.50
N ILE A 87 0.21 4.82 -9.74
CA ILE A 87 -0.78 4.13 -10.55
C ILE A 87 -1.54 3.20 -9.62
N LEU A 88 -2.86 3.41 -9.54
CA LEU A 88 -3.75 2.74 -8.60
C LEU A 88 -4.72 1.80 -9.32
N GLY A 89 -5.40 0.96 -8.54
CA GLY A 89 -6.45 0.06 -9.01
C GLY A 89 -5.94 -1.09 -9.88
N GLN A 90 -4.65 -1.40 -9.83
CA GLN A 90 -4.08 -2.47 -10.63
C GLN A 90 -4.26 -3.83 -9.97
N THR A 91 -4.55 -4.83 -10.80
CA THR A 91 -4.74 -6.24 -10.44
C THR A 91 -4.06 -7.12 -11.48
N GLY A 92 -3.99 -8.43 -11.22
CA GLY A 92 -3.30 -9.38 -12.10
C GLY A 92 -1.84 -9.58 -11.67
N THR A 93 -1.00 -10.01 -12.61
CA THR A 93 0.41 -10.29 -12.32
C THR A 93 1.28 -9.04 -12.41
N VAL A 94 2.44 -9.06 -11.75
CA VAL A 94 3.44 -7.98 -11.88
C VAL A 94 3.84 -7.79 -13.34
N ARG A 95 4.04 -8.89 -14.09
CA ARG A 95 4.37 -8.86 -15.52
C ARG A 95 3.36 -8.07 -16.33
N GLU A 96 2.07 -8.44 -16.20
CA GLU A 96 0.99 -7.78 -16.94
C GLU A 96 0.94 -6.28 -16.67
N ALA A 97 1.12 -5.88 -15.40
CA ALA A 97 1.06 -4.48 -15.03
C ALA A 97 2.25 -3.67 -15.57
N VAL A 98 3.46 -4.23 -15.52
CA VAL A 98 4.64 -3.58 -16.11
C VAL A 98 4.49 -3.47 -17.62
N GLU A 99 3.96 -4.49 -18.29
CA GLU A 99 3.71 -4.45 -19.73
C GLU A 99 2.68 -3.40 -20.12
N LYS A 100 1.55 -3.30 -19.40
CA LYS A 100 0.55 -2.24 -19.60
C LYS A 100 1.15 -0.86 -19.38
N TYR A 101 2.02 -0.71 -18.37
CA TYR A 101 2.72 0.54 -18.14
C TYR A 101 3.63 0.93 -19.32
N LYS A 102 4.42 -0.02 -19.83
CA LYS A 102 5.30 0.19 -21.00
C LYS A 102 4.52 0.58 -22.25
N LYS A 103 3.31 0.05 -22.42
CA LYS A 103 2.40 0.40 -23.53
C LYS A 103 1.71 1.77 -23.36
N GLY A 104 1.89 2.43 -22.22
CA GLY A 104 1.21 3.71 -21.93
C GLY A 104 -0.28 3.55 -21.62
N GLU A 105 -0.74 2.34 -21.30
CA GLU A 105 -2.16 2.04 -21.03
C GLU A 105 -2.57 2.43 -19.60
N LEU A 106 -1.60 2.63 -18.71
CA LEU A 106 -1.85 2.97 -17.31
C LEU A 106 -1.79 4.48 -17.07
N ARG A 107 -2.75 4.99 -16.30
CA ARG A 107 -2.84 6.40 -15.91
C ARG A 107 -2.41 6.58 -14.46
N SER A 108 -1.64 7.63 -14.22
CA SER A 108 -1.32 8.05 -12.86
C SER A 108 -2.53 8.68 -12.18
N ALA A 109 -2.70 8.41 -10.90
CA ALA A 109 -3.67 9.07 -10.03
C ALA A 109 -3.01 10.24 -9.30
N ALA A 110 -3.75 11.34 -9.12
CA ALA A 110 -3.34 12.47 -8.30
C ALA A 110 -3.72 12.29 -6.81
N GLU A 111 -4.67 11.42 -6.52
CA GLU A 111 -5.26 11.26 -5.18
C GLU A 111 -5.27 9.79 -4.74
N ALA A 112 -5.31 9.59 -3.42
CA ALA A 112 -5.44 8.27 -2.81
C ALA A 112 -6.80 7.63 -3.12
N ASN A 113 -6.83 6.31 -3.28
CA ASN A 113 -8.06 5.56 -3.55
C ASN A 113 -8.64 4.85 -2.31
N VAL A 114 -7.99 4.99 -1.15
CA VAL A 114 -8.45 4.42 0.13
C VAL A 114 -8.26 5.41 1.27
N LYS A 115 -9.05 5.23 2.33
CA LYS A 115 -8.96 6.01 3.57
C LYS A 115 -7.63 5.78 4.30
N PRO A 116 -7.23 6.68 5.22
CA PRO A 116 -6.13 6.43 6.15
C PRO A 116 -6.26 5.07 6.85
N HIS A 117 -5.11 4.47 7.19
CA HIS A 117 -5.00 3.18 7.89
C HIS A 117 -5.49 1.94 7.13
N TYR A 118 -5.69 2.01 5.82
CA TYR A 118 -6.03 0.85 4.99
C TYR A 118 -5.05 -0.33 5.16
N GLY A 119 -5.59 -1.56 5.18
CA GLY A 119 -4.81 -2.79 5.33
C GLY A 119 -4.33 -3.10 6.75
N MET A 120 -4.72 -2.29 7.74
CA MET A 120 -4.54 -2.61 9.17
C MET A 120 -5.65 -3.60 9.53
N GLY A 121 -5.28 -4.82 9.96
CA GLY A 121 -6.24 -5.87 10.29
C GLY A 121 -7.33 -5.32 11.22
N GLY A 122 -8.58 -5.37 10.76
CA GLY A 122 -9.73 -4.93 11.53
C GLY A 122 -9.93 -5.84 12.72
N GLY A 123 -9.27 -5.54 13.85
CA GLY A 123 -9.74 -5.94 15.15
C GLY A 123 -11.11 -5.30 15.35
N GLY A 124 -12.14 -6.13 15.24
CA GLY A 124 -13.53 -5.71 15.18
C GLY A 124 -13.89 -4.69 16.23
N GLY A 125 -14.74 -3.75 15.84
CA GLY A 125 -15.55 -3.02 16.80
C GLY A 125 -16.33 -4.04 17.64
N MET A 126 -15.82 -4.36 18.83
CA MET A 126 -16.65 -4.83 19.92
C MET A 126 -17.52 -3.65 20.34
N GLY A 127 -18.59 -3.43 19.58
CA GLY A 127 -19.81 -2.87 20.11
C GLY A 127 -20.36 -3.83 21.17
N ARG A 128 -19.73 -3.89 22.34
CA ARG A 128 -20.39 -4.28 23.59
C ARG A 128 -20.79 -3.00 24.30
N GLY A 129 -21.78 -2.33 23.71
CA GLY A 129 -22.73 -1.56 24.50
C GLY A 129 -23.44 -2.51 25.45
N ARG A 130 -22.83 -2.80 26.59
CA ARG A 130 -23.54 -3.32 27.76
C ARG A 130 -23.69 -2.15 28.71
N GLY A 131 -24.63 -1.28 28.38
CA GLY A 131 -25.25 -0.41 29.35
C GLY A 131 -25.87 -1.29 30.43
N MET A 132 -25.14 -1.51 31.52
CA MET A 132 -25.73 -1.89 32.80
C MET A 132 -25.81 -0.62 33.63
N GLY A 133 -26.74 0.24 33.24
CA GLY A 133 -27.40 1.13 34.17
C GLY A 133 -28.16 0.26 35.16
N ARG A 134 -27.57 0.01 36.33
CA ARG A 134 -28.32 -0.40 37.52
C ARG A 134 -28.10 0.67 38.57
N GLY A 135 -28.98 1.66 38.53
CA GLY A 135 -29.27 2.48 39.69
C GLY A 135 -29.83 1.61 40.81
N ARG A 136 -29.22 1.74 41.99
CA ARG A 136 -29.79 1.51 43.33
C ARG A 136 -28.71 2.06 44.28
N GLY A 137 -28.86 3.19 44.95
CA GLY A 137 -30.06 3.74 45.55
C GLY A 137 -30.33 3.04 46.88
N MET A 138 -29.57 3.41 47.91
CA MET A 138 -29.77 3.22 49.36
C MET A 138 -28.61 3.98 50.03
N GLY A 139 -28.76 5.14 50.69
CA GLY A 139 -29.66 5.40 51.83
C GLY A 139 -29.14 4.56 53.00
N GLY A 140 -28.30 5.06 53.89
CA GLY A 140 -28.61 6.09 54.90
C GLY A 140 -28.78 5.38 56.25
N GLY A 141 -27.93 5.67 57.23
CA GLY A 141 -27.91 5.06 58.56
C GLY A 141 -26.50 4.82 59.06
#